data_AF-A0A538DQP9-F1
#
_entry.id   AF-A0A538DQP9-F1
#
_cell.length_a   1.000
_cell.length_b   1.000
_cell.length_c   1.000
_cell.angle_alpha   90.00
_cell.angle_beta   90.00
_cell.angle_gamma   90.00
#
_symmetry.space_group_name_H-M   'P 1'
#
loop_
_entity.id
_entity.type
_entity.pdbx_description
1 polymer ?
#
loop_
_entity_poly.entity_id
_entity_poly.type
_entity_poly.pdbx_seq_one_letter_code
_entity_poly.pdbx_strand_id
1 'polypeptide(L)'
;MKSRPSVIESFNFAIEGVIHVLRTQRNMRIHFGAAVVVIVVSVAVGVSKMELIVLLLSIAFVLIAEMINTAIEGTIDAATTSFDPMAKLAKDIAAGAVLIASVNAAAISSSRASQRTRPPTSSTGFATHPPRSAWSPWC
;
A
#
# COMPACT_ATOMS: atom_id res chain seq x y z
N MET A 1 -16.75 -17.59 36.72
CA MET A 1 -15.61 -17.81 35.80
C MET A 1 -16.07 -17.48 34.39
N LYS A 2 -15.48 -16.49 33.73
CA LYS A 2 -15.82 -16.16 32.33
C LYS A 2 -15.24 -17.28 31.45
N SER A 3 -16.10 -18.04 30.77
CA SER A 3 -15.66 -19.07 29.84
C SER A 3 -14.74 -18.46 28.78
N ARG A 4 -13.67 -19.17 28.41
CA ARG A 4 -12.79 -18.73 27.32
C ARG A 4 -13.65 -18.54 26.06
N PRO A 5 -13.56 -17.38 25.38
CA PRO A 5 -14.36 -17.15 24.20
C PRO A 5 -14.04 -18.21 23.15
N SER A 6 -15.06 -18.66 22.44
CA SER A 6 -14.85 -19.59 21.32
C SER A 6 -14.03 -18.90 20.23
N VAL A 7 -13.46 -19.71 19.31
CA VAL A 7 -12.74 -19.16 18.15
C VAL A 7 -13.65 -18.20 17.37
N ILE A 8 -14.90 -18.59 17.14
CA ILE A 8 -15.91 -17.78 16.44
C ILE A 8 -16.16 -16.44 17.16
N GLU A 9 -16.24 -16.48 18.48
CA GLU A 9 -16.46 -15.28 19.31
C GLU A 9 -15.27 -14.33 19.25
N SER A 10 -14.04 -14.86 19.20
CA SER A 10 -12.82 -14.06 19.03
C SER A 10 -12.76 -13.36 17.67
N PHE A 11 -13.20 -14.04 16.60
CA PHE A 11 -13.35 -13.42 15.28
C PHE A 11 -14.42 -12.32 15.29
N ASN A 12 -15.55 -12.54 15.96
CA ASN A 12 -16.59 -11.51 16.09
C ASN A 12 -16.06 -10.27 16.80
N PHE A 13 -15.31 -10.42 17.90
CA PHE A 13 -14.68 -9.28 18.58
C PHE A 13 -13.68 -8.54 17.67
N ALA A 14 -12.88 -9.26 16.88
CA ALA A 14 -11.95 -8.64 15.94
C ALA A 14 -12.69 -7.84 14.85
N ILE A 15 -13.76 -8.41 14.27
CA ILE A 15 -14.59 -7.75 13.27
C ILE A 15 -15.27 -6.51 13.85
N GLU A 16 -15.82 -6.62 15.06
CA GLU A 16 -16.44 -5.50 15.77
C GLU A 16 -15.42 -4.38 16.03
N GLY A 17 -14.18 -4.73 16.40
CA GLY A 17 -13.08 -3.78 16.53
C GLY A 17 -12.76 -3.05 15.23
N VAL A 18 -12.67 -3.77 14.10
CA VAL A 18 -12.45 -3.17 12.78
C VAL A 18 -13.59 -2.23 12.40
N ILE A 19 -14.85 -2.66 12.57
CA ILE A 19 -16.04 -1.84 12.27
C ILE A 19 -16.07 -0.61 13.18
N HIS A 20 -15.74 -0.77 14.45
CA HIS A 20 -15.70 0.32 15.42
C HIS A 20 -14.71 1.40 14.96
N VAL A 21 -13.45 1.05 14.72
CA VAL A 21 -12.41 2.00 14.31
C VAL A 21 -12.76 2.68 12.99
N LEU A 22 -13.28 1.93 12.01
CA LEU A 22 -13.77 2.50 10.74
C LEU A 22 -14.90 3.52 10.96
N ARG A 23 -15.80 3.27 11.91
CA ARG A 23 -16.94 4.17 12.20
C ARG A 23 -16.60 5.32 13.13
N THR A 24 -15.60 5.22 13.98
CA THR A 24 -15.30 6.27 14.97
C THR A 24 -14.14 7.15 14.54
N GLN A 25 -13.10 6.59 13.94
CA GLN A 25 -11.86 7.32 13.66
C GLN A 25 -11.85 7.97 12.28
N ARG A 26 -11.59 9.28 12.23
CA ARG A 26 -11.53 10.04 10.98
C ARG A 26 -10.37 9.59 10.10
N ASN A 27 -9.19 9.39 10.68
CA ASN A 27 -7.98 8.99 9.95
C ASN A 27 -8.15 7.61 9.30
N MET A 28 -8.70 6.63 10.03
CA MET A 28 -9.06 5.33 9.46
C MET A 28 -9.98 5.44 8.22
N ARG A 29 -11.02 6.30 8.26
CA ARG A 29 -11.89 6.51 7.09
C ARG A 29 -11.15 7.12 5.90
N ILE A 30 -10.22 8.04 6.15
CA ILE A 30 -9.38 8.64 5.12
C ILE A 30 -8.46 7.59 4.51
N HIS A 31 -7.74 6.81 5.31
CA HIS A 31 -6.86 5.75 4.83
C HIS A 31 -7.62 4.67 4.05
N PHE A 32 -8.80 4.27 4.53
CA PHE A 32 -9.67 3.31 3.84
C PHE A 32 -10.19 3.88 2.51
N GLY A 33 -10.67 5.12 2.49
CA GLY A 33 -11.11 5.78 1.26
C GLY A 33 -9.97 5.91 0.24
N ALA A 34 -8.78 6.32 0.69
CA ALA A 34 -7.58 6.41 -0.14
C ALA A 34 -7.18 5.04 -0.68
N ALA A 35 -7.23 3.98 0.12
CA ALA A 35 -6.97 2.61 -0.31
C ALA A 35 -7.90 2.17 -1.45
N VAL A 36 -9.21 2.43 -1.33
CA VAL A 36 -10.18 2.14 -2.40
C VAL A 36 -9.83 2.88 -3.69
N VAL A 37 -9.53 4.17 -3.60
CA VAL A 37 -9.12 4.98 -4.77
C VAL A 37 -7.86 4.42 -5.41
N VAL A 38 -6.84 4.10 -4.62
CA VAL A 38 -5.57 3.54 -5.10
C VAL A 38 -5.77 2.21 -5.82
N ILE A 39 -6.63 1.32 -5.29
CA ILE A 39 -6.94 0.04 -5.93
C ILE A 39 -7.65 0.27 -7.28
N VAL A 40 -8.68 1.13 -7.31
CA VAL A 40 -9.43 1.44 -8.54
C VAL A 40 -8.51 2.02 -9.61
N VAL A 41 -7.67 2.99 -9.27
CA VAL A 41 -6.69 3.59 -10.18
C VAL A 41 -5.68 2.55 -10.67
N SER A 42 -5.16 1.71 -9.78
CA SER A 42 -4.16 0.71 -10.15
C SER A 42 -4.73 -0.33 -11.12
N VAL A 43 -5.97 -0.80 -10.88
CA VAL A 43 -6.67 -1.68 -11.81
C VAL A 43 -6.92 -0.99 -13.16
N ALA A 44 -7.33 0.28 -13.17
CA ALA A 44 -7.56 1.05 -14.39
C ALA A 44 -6.29 1.24 -15.25
N VAL A 45 -5.12 1.37 -14.62
CA VAL A 45 -3.82 1.50 -15.29
C VAL A 45 -3.30 0.15 -15.82
N GLY A 46 -3.89 -0.97 -15.39
CA GLY A 46 -3.52 -2.31 -15.81
C GLY A 46 -2.23 -2.82 -15.15
N VAL A 47 -2.12 -2.65 -13.83
CA VAL A 47 -1.02 -3.26 -13.06
C VAL A 47 -1.04 -4.79 -13.18
N SER A 48 0.14 -5.40 -13.15
CA SER A 48 0.28 -6.86 -13.17
C SER A 48 -0.25 -7.49 -11.88
N LYS A 49 -0.53 -8.80 -11.92
CA LYS A 49 -0.99 -9.55 -10.74
C LYS A 49 -0.04 -9.45 -9.56
N MET A 50 1.28 -9.52 -9.82
CA MET A 50 2.30 -9.42 -8.76
C MET A 50 2.32 -8.03 -8.11
N GLU A 51 2.22 -6.96 -8.91
CA GLU A 51 2.16 -5.59 -8.38
C GLU A 51 0.88 -5.36 -7.59
N LEU A 52 -0.25 -5.92 -8.03
CA LEU A 52 -1.50 -5.84 -7.28
C LEU A 52 -1.41 -6.54 -5.92
N ILE A 53 -0.75 -7.72 -5.85
CA ILE A 53 -0.53 -8.41 -4.58
C ILE A 53 0.32 -7.55 -3.63
N VAL A 54 1.45 -7.02 -4.12
CA VAL A 54 2.32 -6.15 -3.32
C VAL A 54 1.59 -4.89 -2.87
N LEU A 55 0.78 -4.29 -3.74
CA LEU A 55 -0.06 -3.13 -3.42
C LEU A 55 -1.09 -3.45 -2.34
N LEU A 56 -1.79 -4.58 -2.43
CA LEU A 56 -2.76 -5.01 -1.43
C LEU A 56 -2.09 -5.25 -0.07
N LEU A 57 -0.89 -5.84 -0.04
CA LEU A 57 -0.11 -6.00 1.18
C LEU A 57 0.26 -4.65 1.80
N SER A 58 0.72 -3.69 0.99
CA SER A 58 1.05 -2.35 1.49
C SER A 58 -0.17 -1.59 1.99
N ILE A 59 -1.32 -1.71 1.31
CA ILE A 59 -2.58 -1.13 1.79
C ILE A 59 -2.99 -1.77 3.12
N ALA A 60 -2.93 -3.10 3.23
CA ALA A 60 -3.22 -3.79 4.48
C ALA A 60 -2.29 -3.31 5.60
N PHE A 61 -1.00 -3.12 5.31
CA PHE A 61 -0.03 -2.60 6.27
C PHE A 61 -0.39 -1.18 6.75
N VAL A 62 -0.82 -0.27 5.86
CA VAL A 62 -1.30 1.07 6.23
C VAL A 62 -2.49 0.98 7.20
N LEU A 63 -3.48 0.16 6.88
CA LEU A 63 -4.68 0.03 7.71
C LEU A 63 -4.35 -0.58 9.08
N ILE A 64 -3.46 -1.58 9.12
CA ILE A 64 -2.99 -2.17 10.37
C ILE A 64 -2.24 -1.13 11.21
N ALA A 65 -1.32 -0.38 10.60
CA ALA A 65 -0.57 0.68 11.29
C ALA A 65 -1.51 1.74 11.88
N GLU A 66 -2.55 2.14 11.14
CA GLU A 66 -3.55 3.11 11.59
C GLU A 66 -4.41 2.57 12.74
N MET A 67 -4.80 1.29 12.69
CA MET A 67 -5.50 0.64 13.80
C MET A 67 -4.63 0.55 15.06
N ILE A 68 -3.33 0.26 14.91
CA ILE A 68 -2.37 0.26 16.02
C ILE A 68 -2.22 1.68 16.58
N ASN A 69 -2.09 2.70 15.72
CA ASN A 69 -2.04 4.10 16.14
C ASN A 69 -3.27 4.47 16.99
N THR A 70 -4.47 4.15 16.50
CA THR A 70 -5.73 4.37 17.23
C THR A 70 -5.73 3.65 18.59
N ALA A 71 -5.27 2.40 18.65
CA ALA A 71 -5.23 1.63 19.89
C ALA A 71 -4.25 2.22 20.90
N ILE A 72 -3.09 2.68 20.44
CA ILE A 72 -2.09 3.36 21.27
C ILE A 72 -2.64 4.69 21.79
N GLU A 73 -3.21 5.52 20.91
CA GLU A 73 -3.86 6.78 21.29
C GLU A 73 -4.92 6.55 22.37
N GLY A 74 -5.83 5.59 22.16
CA GLY A 74 -6.87 5.26 23.13
C GLY A 74 -6.32 4.72 24.45
N THR A 75 -5.21 3.97 24.43
CA THR A 75 -4.55 3.49 25.66
C THR A 75 -3.91 4.63 26.42
N ILE A 76 -3.24 5.56 25.73
CA ILE A 76 -2.61 6.74 26.33
C ILE A 76 -3.68 7.66 26.94
N ASP A 77 -4.78 7.88 26.22
CA ASP A 77 -5.90 8.71 26.67
C ASP A 77 -6.62 8.09 27.88
N ALA A 78 -6.67 6.77 27.97
CA ALA A 78 -7.20 6.07 29.14
C ALA A 78 -6.24 6.13 30.35
N ALA A 79 -4.93 6.17 30.11
CA ALA A 79 -3.91 6.14 31.16
C ALA A 79 -3.56 7.53 31.73
N THR A 80 -3.83 8.61 30.98
CA THR A 80 -3.34 9.96 31.32
C THR A 80 -4.50 10.95 31.43
N THR A 81 -4.60 11.64 32.57
CA THR A 81 -5.65 12.65 32.83
C THR A 81 -5.21 14.10 32.57
N SER A 82 -3.91 14.32 32.39
CA SER A 82 -3.31 15.62 32.11
C SER A 82 -2.30 15.51 30.96
N PHE A 83 -1.89 16.64 30.39
CA PHE A 83 -0.88 16.63 29.34
C PHE A 83 0.44 16.03 29.83
N ASP A 84 0.93 15.00 29.13
CA ASP A 84 2.23 14.36 29.36
C ASP A 84 3.09 14.46 28.09
N PRO A 85 4.30 15.06 28.15
CA PRO A 85 5.22 15.13 27.01
C PRO A 85 5.57 13.78 26.40
N MET A 86 5.68 12.70 27.19
CA MET A 86 5.96 11.36 26.70
C MET A 86 4.75 10.75 25.99
N ALA A 87 3.54 11.01 26.50
CA ALA A 87 2.30 10.64 25.82
C ALA A 87 2.20 11.31 24.45
N LYS A 88 2.54 12.59 24.35
CA LYS A 88 2.60 13.30 23.07
C LYS A 88 3.62 12.67 22.12
N LEU A 89 4.85 12.42 22.59
CA LEU A 89 5.90 11.81 21.78
C LEU A 89 5.48 10.43 21.24
N ALA A 90 4.83 9.60 22.06
CA ALA A 90 4.33 8.29 21.64
C ALA A 90 3.29 8.40 20.52
N LYS A 91 2.35 9.36 20.62
CA LYS A 91 1.37 9.65 19.56
C LYS A 91 2.03 10.14 18.28
N ASP A 92 3.02 11.05 18.39
CA ASP A 92 3.74 11.57 17.23
C ASP A 92 4.51 10.46 16.48
N ILE A 93 5.13 9.53 17.21
CA ILE A 93 5.82 8.37 16.62
C ILE A 93 4.84 7.43 15.92
N ALA A 94 3.69 7.15 16.54
CA ALA A 94 2.68 6.27 15.98
C ALA A 94 2.06 6.85 14.70
N ALA A 95 1.77 8.16 14.67
CA ALA A 95 1.38 8.87 13.45
C ALA A 95 2.48 8.82 12.36
N GLY A 96 3.75 8.96 12.75
CA GLY A 96 4.89 8.82 11.85
C GLY A 96 4.99 7.45 11.18
N ALA A 97 4.66 6.37 11.92
CA ALA A 97 4.64 5.02 11.36
C ALA A 97 3.58 4.85 10.27
N VAL A 98 2.37 5.38 10.49
CA VAL A 98 1.28 5.38 9.48
C VAL A 98 1.68 6.16 8.23
N LEU A 99 2.38 7.29 8.41
CA LEU A 99 2.88 8.09 7.29
C LEU A 99 3.88 7.29 6.43
N ILE A 100 4.85 6.63 7.05
CA ILE A 100 5.84 5.81 6.33
C ILE A 100 5.15 4.67 5.56
N ALA A 101 4.19 3.99 6.18
CA ALA A 101 3.40 2.95 5.52
C ALA A 101 2.64 3.50 4.30
N SER A 102 2.04 4.69 4.44
CA SER A 102 1.26 5.33 3.38
C SER A 102 2.12 5.73 2.19
N VAL A 103 3.33 6.25 2.46
CA VAL A 103 4.32 6.56 1.41
C VAL A 103 4.77 5.30 0.67
N ASN A 104 4.98 4.19 1.37
CA ASN A 104 5.32 2.92 0.73
C ASN A 104 4.23 2.45 -0.25
N ALA A 105 2.96 2.48 0.16
CA ALA A 105 1.84 2.11 -0.70
C ALA A 105 1.75 3.02 -1.95
N ALA A 106 1.95 4.32 -1.78
CA ALA A 106 1.97 5.28 -2.88
C ALA A 106 3.15 5.04 -3.85
N ALA A 107 4.33 4.69 -3.33
CA ALA A 107 5.50 4.39 -4.15
C ALA A 107 5.29 3.14 -5.03
N ILE A 108 4.66 2.09 -4.49
CA ILE A 108 4.35 0.87 -5.26
C ILE A 108 3.37 1.17 -6.39
N SER A 109 2.32 1.94 -6.10
CA SER A 109 1.31 2.31 -7.10
C SER A 109 1.90 3.13 -8.27
N SER A 110 2.84 4.05 -8.01
CA SER A 110 3.42 4.92 -9.04
C SER A 110 4.45 4.24 -9.97
N SER A 111 5.09 3.15 -9.53
CA SER A 111 6.20 2.49 -10.25
C SER A 111 5.85 2.01 -11.68
N ARG A 112 4.58 1.71 -11.97
CA ARG A 112 4.12 1.28 -13.30
C ARG A 112 3.42 2.35 -14.11
N ALA A 113 2.83 3.36 -13.47
CA ALA A 113 2.34 4.55 -14.17
C ALA A 113 3.46 5.18 -15.01
N SER A 114 4.70 5.13 -14.51
CA SER A 114 5.89 5.62 -15.21
C SER A 114 6.42 4.71 -16.34
N GLN A 115 5.99 3.44 -16.43
CA GLN A 115 6.41 2.51 -17.49
C GLN A 115 5.48 2.55 -18.71
N ARG A 116 4.22 2.97 -18.53
CA ARG A 116 3.23 3.14 -19.61
C ARG A 116 3.62 4.27 -20.58
N THR A 117 4.45 5.21 -20.14
CA THR A 117 4.88 6.38 -20.93
C THR A 117 6.22 6.19 -21.64
N ARG A 118 6.91 5.06 -21.45
CA ARG A 118 8.13 4.78 -22.22
C ARG A 118 7.71 4.36 -23.63
N PRO A 119 8.01 5.17 -24.68
CA PRO A 119 7.80 4.70 -26.03
C PRO A 119 8.63 3.42 -26.22
N PRO A 120 8.12 2.40 -26.92
CA PRO A 120 8.93 1.25 -27.28
C PRO A 120 10.14 1.78 -28.04
N THR A 121 11.34 1.62 -27.48
CA THR A 121 12.58 1.82 -28.21
C THR A 121 12.56 0.82 -29.35
N SER A 122 12.22 1.29 -30.54
CA SER A 122 12.36 0.52 -31.76
C SER A 122 13.84 0.15 -31.89
N SER A 123 14.18 -1.10 -31.60
CA SER A 123 15.37 -1.72 -32.16
C SER A 123 15.12 -1.84 -33.67
N THR A 124 15.27 -0.73 -34.38
CA THR A 124 15.42 -0.72 -35.83
C THR A 124 16.57 -1.65 -36.16
N GLY A 125 16.23 -2.72 -36.88
CA GLY A 125 17.16 -3.74 -37.30
C GLY A 125 18.38 -3.13 -37.96
N PHE A 126 19.55 -3.50 -37.46
CA PHE A 126 20.73 -3.42 -38.29
C PHE A 126 20.69 -4.63 -39.22
N ALA A 127 20.46 -4.30 -40.48
CA ALA A 127 20.23 -5.19 -41.58
C ALA A 127 21.31 -6.28 -41.69
N THR A 128 20.83 -7.46 -42.04
CA THR A 128 21.51 -8.54 -42.72
C THR A 128 22.63 -8.04 -43.65
N HIS A 129 23.89 -8.39 -43.36
CA HIS A 129 24.94 -8.38 -44.37
C HIS A 129 24.56 -9.38 -45.48
N PRO A 130 24.55 -9.01 -46.77
CA PRO A 130 24.42 -10.01 -47.83
C PRO A 130 25.75 -10.78 -47.97
N PRO A 131 25.73 -12.06 -48.39
CA PRO A 131 26.94 -12.82 -48.60
C PRO A 131 27.74 -12.23 -49.77
N ARG A 132 28.99 -11.84 -49.52
CA ARG A 132 29.97 -11.50 -50.56
C ARG A 132 30.38 -12.77 -51.31
N SER A 133 29.52 -13.22 -52.21
CA SER A 133 29.85 -14.24 -53.20
C SER A 133 28.97 -14.07 -54.44
N ALA A 134 29.18 -12.98 -55.16
CA ALA A 134 28.72 -12.83 -56.53
C ALA A 134 29.76 -11.99 -57.30
N TRP A 135 30.68 -12.72 -57.91
CA TRP A 135 31.68 -12.23 -58.86
C TRP A 135 31.01 -12.00 -60.22
N SER A 136 31.33 -10.89 -60.89
CA SER A 136 31.79 -10.93 -62.28
C SER A 136 32.46 -9.61 -62.68
N PRO A 137 33.69 -9.65 -63.24
CA PRO A 137 34.27 -8.54 -63.98
C PRO A 137 33.73 -8.53 -65.43
N TRP A 138 33.94 -7.42 -66.15
CA TRP A 138 33.65 -7.21 -67.58
C TRP A 138 32.23 -6.74 -67.93
N CYS A 139 32.06 -5.43 -68.04
CA CYS A 139 31.47 -4.69 -69.17
C CYS A 139 31.69 -3.19 -68.95
#